data_AF-A0A8S4FPE3-F1
#
_entry.id   AF-A0A8S4FPE3-F1
#
_cell.length_a   1.000
_cell.length_b   1.000
_cell.length_c   1.000
_cell.angle_alpha   90.00
_cell.angle_beta   90.00
_cell.angle_gamma   90.00
#
_symmetry.space_group_name_H-M   'P 1'
#
loop_
_entity.id
_entity.type
_entity.pdbx_description
1 polymer ?
#
loop_
_entity_poly.entity_id
_entity_poly.type
_entity_poly.pdbx_seq_one_letter_code
_entity_poly.pdbx_strand_id
1 'polypeptide(L)'
;MKGFLVLFSILALSSGIRGEEEVCGPTDQAAYRPCPTLSLPCVRNYLQLRSDCKPFNFNDDRDSFVSEPIELDAPAFNLSAIQTNVITKNLRQVNILEFTINPEKDLLVFAVEYLNLTLENHYHYSYYQPGEEPKHFKGVGHETYRDLNITTYVHGINNPAWEDAIHIHSLSEIDYTIERECLDNADGELDQVLAEIKTGILTVIQEVFLSRSGPIQEYIIKRNLCNYH
;
A
#
# COMPACT_ATOMS: atom_id res chain seq x y z
N MET A 1 -32.54 9.21 49.95
CA MET A 1 -32.05 9.74 48.65
C MET A 1 -30.92 8.82 48.21
N LYS A 2 -31.18 7.91 47.25
CA LYS A 2 -30.74 7.99 45.84
C LYS A 2 -29.23 8.23 45.76
N GLY A 3 -28.39 7.23 45.53
CA GLY A 3 -28.10 6.55 44.25
C GLY A 3 -26.59 6.76 43.98
N PHE A 4 -25.79 5.89 43.37
CA PHE A 4 -26.01 4.80 42.45
C PHE A 4 -24.77 3.88 42.51
N LEU A 5 -25.00 2.57 42.55
CA LEU A 5 -24.03 1.48 42.51
C LEU A 5 -24.03 0.95 41.08
N VAL A 6 -22.88 0.86 40.40
CA VAL A 6 -22.69 -0.08 39.28
C VAL A 6 -21.22 -0.50 39.22
N LEU A 7 -20.87 -1.58 39.93
CA LEU A 7 -19.76 -2.45 39.55
C LEU A 7 -20.37 -3.52 38.64
N PHE A 8 -20.00 -3.55 37.35
CA PHE A 8 -20.34 -4.67 36.48
C PHE A 8 -19.25 -5.73 36.54
N SER A 9 -19.61 -6.84 37.19
CA SER A 9 -18.89 -8.09 37.23
C SER A 9 -18.92 -8.77 35.84
N ILE A 10 -17.77 -8.89 35.18
CA ILE A 10 -17.61 -9.78 34.01
C ILE A 10 -17.03 -11.09 34.54
N LEU A 11 -17.91 -11.99 34.99
CA LEU A 11 -17.57 -13.38 35.32
C LEU A 11 -18.86 -14.21 35.35
N ALA A 12 -19.30 -14.67 34.19
CA ALA A 12 -20.10 -15.89 34.01
C ALA A 12 -20.47 -16.06 32.53
N LEU A 13 -19.66 -16.79 31.77
CA LEU A 13 -20.09 -17.48 30.56
C LEU A 13 -19.19 -18.71 30.37
N SER A 14 -19.27 -19.61 31.34
CA SER A 14 -18.70 -20.95 31.26
C SER A 14 -19.73 -21.97 31.73
N SER A 15 -20.76 -22.22 30.91
CA SER A 15 -21.38 -23.55 30.77
C SER A 15 -22.60 -23.52 29.83
N GLY A 16 -22.50 -24.27 28.72
CA GLY A 16 -23.64 -24.97 28.15
C GLY A 16 -24.40 -24.27 27.02
N ILE A 17 -23.81 -24.25 25.83
CA ILE A 17 -24.59 -24.37 24.59
C ILE A 17 -24.05 -25.59 23.85
N ARG A 18 -24.68 -26.75 24.08
CA ARG A 18 -24.78 -27.81 23.09
C ARG A 18 -25.75 -27.30 22.03
N GLY A 19 -25.23 -26.56 21.07
CA GLY A 19 -25.82 -26.35 19.77
C GLY A 19 -24.78 -26.85 18.79
N GLU A 20 -25.21 -27.63 17.80
CA GLU A 20 -24.35 -28.10 16.72
C GLU A 20 -23.55 -26.90 16.18
N GLU A 21 -22.24 -26.89 16.47
CA GLU A 21 -21.32 -26.09 15.68
C GLU A 21 -21.33 -26.72 14.29
N GLU A 22 -22.18 -26.21 13.39
CA GLU A 22 -21.73 -25.99 12.03
C GLU A 22 -20.56 -25.00 12.12
N VAL A 23 -19.40 -25.50 12.56
CA VAL A 23 -18.12 -24.97 12.12
C VAL A 23 -18.24 -24.96 10.62
N CYS A 24 -18.24 -23.77 10.01
CA CYS A 24 -18.30 -23.58 8.57
C CYS A 24 -17.47 -24.68 7.88
N GLY A 25 -18.15 -25.72 7.41
CA GLY A 25 -17.52 -26.76 6.63
C GLY A 25 -17.00 -26.09 5.36
N PRO A 26 -15.82 -26.46 4.84
CA PRO A 26 -15.35 -25.91 3.59
C PRO A 26 -16.43 -26.12 2.54
N THR A 27 -16.96 -25.04 1.95
CA THR A 27 -17.74 -25.19 0.73
C THR A 27 -16.75 -25.53 -0.40
N ASP A 28 -17.08 -26.53 -1.22
CA ASP A 28 -16.17 -27.38 -2.00
C ASP A 28 -15.44 -26.70 -3.20
N GLN A 29 -15.02 -25.44 -3.11
CA GLN A 29 -14.11 -24.83 -4.08
C GLN A 29 -12.86 -24.30 -3.40
N ALA A 30 -11.82 -25.15 -3.36
CA ALA A 30 -10.51 -24.76 -2.89
C ALA A 30 -9.97 -23.58 -3.71
N ALA A 31 -9.28 -22.66 -3.03
CA ALA A 31 -8.52 -21.62 -3.69
C ALA A 31 -7.51 -22.24 -4.67
N TYR A 32 -7.38 -21.66 -5.86
CA TYR A 32 -6.57 -22.22 -6.93
C TYR A 32 -5.79 -21.15 -7.69
N ARG A 33 -4.70 -21.57 -8.32
CA ARG A 33 -3.87 -20.72 -9.18
C ARG A 33 -4.26 -20.93 -10.65
N PRO A 34 -5.02 -20.01 -11.28
CA PRO A 34 -5.39 -20.15 -12.69
C PRO A 34 -4.20 -20.11 -13.64
N CYS A 35 -3.07 -19.52 -13.21
CA CYS A 35 -1.85 -19.40 -13.98
C CYS A 35 -0.68 -20.08 -13.27
N PRO A 36 -0.41 -21.38 -13.52
CA PRO A 36 0.64 -22.12 -12.82
C PRO A 36 2.05 -21.54 -12.98
N THR A 37 2.34 -20.90 -14.11
CA THR A 37 3.63 -20.28 -14.41
C THR A 37 3.70 -18.80 -14.01
N LEU A 38 2.61 -18.24 -13.46
CA LEU A 38 2.48 -16.81 -13.12
C LEU A 38 2.91 -15.87 -14.26
N SER A 39 2.78 -16.32 -15.51
CA SER A 39 3.21 -15.52 -16.65
C SER A 39 2.24 -14.37 -16.89
N LEU A 40 2.79 -13.18 -17.16
CA LEU A 40 2.00 -11.99 -17.45
C LEU A 40 0.94 -12.21 -18.55
N PRO A 41 1.23 -12.92 -19.67
CA PRO A 41 0.21 -13.21 -20.68
C PRO A 41 -0.96 -14.04 -20.15
N CYS A 42 -0.72 -15.01 -19.26
CA CYS A 42 -1.78 -15.82 -18.67
C CYS A 42 -2.67 -14.98 -17.76
N VAL A 43 -2.07 -14.22 -16.84
CA VAL A 43 -2.80 -13.38 -15.88
C VAL A 43 -3.63 -12.33 -16.62
N ARG A 44 -3.04 -11.68 -17.62
CA ARG A 44 -3.74 -10.74 -18.52
C ARG A 44 -4.95 -11.38 -19.19
N ASN A 45 -4.77 -12.56 -19.81
CA ASN A 45 -5.87 -13.24 -20.50
C ASN A 45 -6.99 -13.66 -19.52
N TYR A 46 -6.62 -14.12 -18.31
CA TYR A 46 -7.60 -14.47 -17.29
C TYR A 46 -8.48 -13.26 -16.92
N LEU A 47 -7.86 -12.11 -16.66
CA LEU A 47 -8.54 -10.88 -16.27
C LEU A 47 -9.38 -10.29 -17.41
N GLN A 48 -8.87 -10.28 -18.64
CA GLN A 48 -9.59 -9.76 -19.81
C GLN A 48 -10.86 -10.55 -20.15
N LEU A 49 -10.88 -11.86 -19.88
CA LEU A 49 -12.07 -12.69 -20.10
C LEU A 49 -13.15 -12.50 -19.02
N ARG A 50 -12.79 -11.86 -17.90
CA ARG A 50 -13.65 -11.76 -16.71
C ARG A 50 -13.91 -10.33 -16.28
N SER A 51 -13.28 -9.35 -16.93
CA SER A 51 -13.43 -7.95 -16.59
C SER A 51 -13.83 -7.16 -17.84
N ASP A 52 -14.68 -6.17 -17.66
CA ASP A 52 -15.04 -5.18 -18.69
C ASP A 52 -13.90 -4.16 -18.94
N CYS A 53 -12.68 -4.65 -19.14
CA CYS A 53 -11.50 -3.82 -19.34
C CYS A 53 -11.09 -3.77 -20.81
N LYS A 54 -10.48 -2.65 -21.22
CA LYS A 54 -9.88 -2.59 -22.57
C LYS A 54 -8.59 -3.39 -22.60
N PRO A 55 -8.30 -4.06 -23.74
CA PRO A 55 -7.02 -4.70 -23.95
C PRO A 55 -5.87 -3.69 -23.79
N PHE A 56 -4.76 -4.17 -23.24
CA PHE A 56 -3.53 -3.41 -23.13
C PHE A 56 -3.12 -2.76 -24.46
N ASN A 57 -2.80 -1.47 -24.43
CA ASN A 57 -2.21 -0.75 -25.56
C ASN A 57 -0.67 -0.75 -25.44
N PHE A 58 -0.01 -1.58 -26.25
CA PHE A 58 1.45 -1.70 -26.30
C PHE A 58 2.20 -0.41 -26.63
N ASN A 59 1.51 0.63 -27.15
CA ASN A 59 2.14 1.89 -27.54
C ASN A 59 2.35 2.87 -26.38
N ASP A 60 1.83 2.61 -25.18
CA ASP A 60 2.10 3.41 -23.99
C ASP A 60 3.31 2.83 -23.21
N ASP A 61 4.49 2.90 -23.83
CA ASP A 61 5.74 2.30 -23.35
C ASP A 61 6.45 3.13 -22.26
N ARG A 62 5.68 3.72 -21.34
CA ARG A 62 6.26 4.48 -20.22
C ARG A 62 6.73 3.49 -19.14
N ASP A 63 8.01 3.59 -18.77
CA ASP A 63 8.59 2.88 -17.61
C ASP A 63 8.38 3.64 -16.29
N SER A 64 7.54 4.67 -16.37
CA SER A 64 7.32 5.62 -15.30
C SER A 64 5.93 6.21 -15.37
N PHE A 65 5.49 6.75 -14.23
CA PHE A 65 4.31 7.59 -14.17
C PHE A 65 4.52 8.73 -13.19
N VAL A 66 3.73 9.78 -13.40
CA VAL A 66 3.60 10.87 -12.45
C VAL A 66 2.31 10.63 -11.70
N SER A 67 2.38 10.51 -10.38
CA SER A 67 1.18 10.36 -9.55
C SER A 67 0.58 11.74 -9.26
N GLU A 68 -0.73 11.77 -9.02
CA GLU A 68 -1.36 12.89 -8.33
C GLU A 68 -0.73 13.10 -6.94
N PRO A 69 -0.89 14.29 -6.32
CA PRO A 69 -0.39 14.53 -4.98
C PRO A 69 -0.87 13.48 -3.96
N ILE A 70 0.03 13.01 -3.10
CA ILE A 70 -0.26 11.97 -2.11
C ILE A 70 -0.02 12.54 -0.71
N GLU A 71 -1.01 12.38 0.17
CA GLU A 71 -0.85 12.68 1.59
C GLU A 71 -0.18 11.50 2.30
N LEU A 72 0.87 11.80 3.04
CA LEU A 72 1.68 10.84 3.78
C LEU A 72 1.63 11.19 5.26
N ASP A 73 1.41 10.17 6.08
CA ASP A 73 1.46 10.28 7.52
C ASP A 73 2.53 9.35 8.07
N ALA A 74 3.41 9.89 8.92
CA ALA A 74 4.37 9.14 9.72
C ALA A 74 4.17 9.44 11.22
N PRO A 75 3.11 8.88 11.83
CA PRO A 75 2.73 9.18 13.21
C PRO A 75 3.83 8.90 14.24
N ALA A 76 4.67 7.89 14.01
CA ALA A 76 5.79 7.58 14.90
C ALA A 76 6.78 8.75 15.06
N PHE A 77 6.77 9.70 14.12
CA PHE A 77 7.68 10.85 14.08
C PHE A 77 6.94 12.20 14.19
N ASN A 78 5.64 12.18 14.50
CA ASN A 78 4.77 13.38 14.48
C ASN A 78 4.93 14.19 13.19
N LEU A 79 4.98 13.51 12.05
CA LEU A 79 5.26 14.11 10.75
C LEU A 79 4.15 13.77 9.77
N SER A 80 3.70 14.75 9.00
CA SER A 80 2.96 14.53 7.76
C SER A 80 3.68 15.20 6.60
N ALA A 81 3.38 14.76 5.38
CA ALA A 81 3.87 15.40 4.17
C ALA A 81 2.86 15.32 3.04
N ILE A 82 2.78 16.37 2.24
CA ILE A 82 2.15 16.30 0.92
C ILE A 82 3.26 16.05 -0.10
N GLN A 83 3.21 14.89 -0.73
CA GLN A 83 4.10 14.49 -1.80
C GLN A 83 3.55 15.03 -3.12
N THR A 84 4.37 15.74 -3.88
CA THR A 84 4.03 16.34 -5.17
C THR A 84 5.09 15.98 -6.20
N ASN A 85 4.75 16.10 -7.49
CA ASN A 85 5.63 15.74 -8.60
C ASN A 85 6.22 14.33 -8.43
N VAL A 86 5.37 13.36 -8.05
CA VAL A 86 5.78 12.00 -7.72
C VAL A 86 6.12 11.22 -8.98
N ILE A 87 7.40 11.15 -9.33
CA ILE A 87 7.85 10.40 -10.50
C ILE A 87 8.29 9.01 -10.03
N THR A 88 7.47 8.00 -10.30
CA THR A 88 7.82 6.59 -10.05
C THR A 88 8.41 6.00 -11.32
N LYS A 89 9.56 5.33 -11.25
CA LYS A 89 10.27 4.72 -12.40
C LYS A 89 10.64 3.26 -12.13
N ASN A 90 11.18 2.59 -13.16
CA ASN A 90 11.63 1.19 -13.16
C ASN A 90 10.50 0.17 -12.99
N LEU A 91 9.35 0.43 -13.63
CA LEU A 91 8.14 -0.39 -13.57
C LEU A 91 8.06 -1.46 -14.68
N ARG A 92 9.09 -1.59 -15.52
CA ARG A 92 9.23 -2.64 -16.54
C ARG A 92 9.65 -3.99 -15.96
N GLN A 93 10.47 -3.97 -14.92
CA GLN A 93 11.02 -5.18 -14.29
C GLN A 93 10.17 -5.55 -13.08
N VAL A 94 9.03 -6.20 -13.34
CA VAL A 94 8.14 -6.71 -12.29
C VAL A 94 8.00 -8.22 -12.39
N ASN A 95 8.02 -8.90 -11.25
CA ASN A 95 7.78 -10.33 -11.16
C ASN A 95 6.44 -10.58 -10.48
N ILE A 96 5.60 -11.42 -11.08
CA ILE A 96 4.36 -11.85 -10.44
C ILE A 96 4.71 -12.95 -9.45
N LEU A 97 4.52 -12.67 -8.16
CA LEU A 97 4.79 -13.60 -7.07
C LEU A 97 3.61 -14.53 -6.78
N GLU A 98 2.39 -14.00 -6.91
CA GLU A 98 1.17 -14.77 -6.63
C GLU A 98 0.02 -14.31 -7.53
N PHE A 99 -0.77 -15.28 -7.97
CA PHE A 99 -2.06 -15.04 -8.61
C PHE A 99 -3.01 -16.19 -8.27
N THR A 100 -3.86 -15.97 -7.27
CA THR A 100 -4.75 -16.98 -6.71
C THR A 100 -6.19 -16.47 -6.67
N ILE A 101 -7.12 -17.39 -6.89
CA ILE A 101 -8.56 -17.15 -6.89
C ILE A 101 -9.19 -18.00 -5.79
N ASN A 102 -10.01 -17.38 -4.96
CA ASN A 102 -10.86 -18.05 -3.99
C ASN A 102 -12.34 -17.80 -4.37
N PRO A 103 -12.99 -18.76 -5.06
CA PRO A 103 -14.39 -18.64 -5.46
C PRO A 103 -15.37 -18.50 -4.30
N GLU A 104 -15.11 -19.19 -3.18
CA GLU A 104 -15.96 -19.15 -1.99
C GLU A 104 -16.03 -17.75 -1.40
N LYS A 105 -14.92 -17.01 -1.42
CA LYS A 105 -14.82 -15.66 -0.86
C LYS A 105 -15.00 -14.56 -1.91
N ASP A 106 -15.25 -14.93 -3.16
CA ASP A 106 -15.22 -14.03 -4.32
C ASP A 106 -13.99 -13.10 -4.30
N LEU A 107 -12.81 -13.71 -4.08
CA LEU A 107 -11.57 -13.01 -3.79
C LEU A 107 -10.48 -13.38 -4.79
N LEU A 108 -9.82 -12.35 -5.29
CA LEU A 108 -8.61 -12.43 -6.11
C LEU A 108 -7.42 -11.91 -5.31
N VAL A 109 -6.34 -12.67 -5.30
CA VAL A 109 -5.06 -12.28 -4.70
C VAL A 109 -4.03 -12.14 -5.80
N PHE A 110 -3.41 -10.96 -5.89
CA PHE A 110 -2.37 -10.64 -6.87
C PHE A 110 -1.17 -10.00 -6.18
N ALA A 111 -0.01 -10.65 -6.22
CA ALA A 111 1.22 -10.13 -5.63
C ALA A 111 2.28 -9.88 -6.68
N VAL A 112 2.93 -8.72 -6.59
CA VAL A 112 3.98 -8.27 -7.52
C VAL A 112 5.21 -7.84 -6.73
N GLU A 113 6.36 -8.31 -7.18
CA GLU A 113 7.70 -7.85 -6.78
C GLU A 113 8.18 -6.77 -7.74
N TYR A 114 8.67 -5.68 -7.17
CA TYR A 114 9.28 -4.56 -7.87
C TYR A 114 10.76 -4.51 -7.50
N LEU A 115 11.62 -4.55 -8.51
CA LEU A 115 13.07 -4.53 -8.34
C LEU A 115 13.62 -3.14 -8.66
N ASN A 116 14.35 -2.54 -7.71
CA ASN A 116 14.94 -1.21 -7.83
C ASN A 116 13.95 -0.12 -8.25
N LEU A 117 12.73 -0.14 -7.69
CA LEU A 117 11.73 0.89 -7.92
C LEU A 117 12.29 2.23 -7.41
N THR A 118 12.25 3.27 -8.23
CA THR A 118 12.72 4.60 -7.83
C THR A 118 11.58 5.60 -7.77
N LEU A 119 11.59 6.46 -6.75
CA LEU A 119 10.69 7.60 -6.61
C LEU A 119 11.50 8.89 -6.50
N GLU A 120 11.14 9.89 -7.29
CA GLU A 120 11.61 11.27 -7.19
C GLU A 120 10.44 12.16 -6.79
N ASN A 121 10.59 12.89 -5.70
CA ASN A 121 9.46 13.53 -5.02
C ASN A 121 9.80 14.90 -4.46
N HIS A 122 8.82 15.80 -4.50
CA HIS A 122 8.84 17.04 -3.74
C HIS A 122 7.91 16.91 -2.54
N TYR A 123 8.41 17.25 -1.37
CA TYR A 123 7.68 17.13 -0.11
C TYR A 123 7.39 18.48 0.49
N HIS A 124 6.16 18.63 0.97
CA HIS A 124 5.74 19.71 1.86
C HIS A 124 5.45 19.11 3.23
N TYR A 125 6.44 19.16 4.13
CA TYR A 125 6.36 18.56 5.45
C TYR A 125 5.63 19.47 6.44
N SER A 126 4.93 18.83 7.38
CA SER A 126 4.42 19.44 8.60
C SER A 126 4.87 18.60 9.80
N TYR A 127 5.66 19.19 10.70
CA TYR A 127 6.11 18.57 11.94
C TYR A 127 5.27 19.08 13.11
N TYR A 128 4.64 18.17 13.85
CA TYR A 128 3.67 18.49 14.90
C TYR A 128 4.33 18.40 16.28
N GLN A 129 4.55 19.55 16.89
CA GLN A 129 5.13 19.66 18.22
C GLN A 129 4.02 19.69 19.29
N PRO A 130 4.16 18.96 20.41
CA PRO A 130 3.19 19.03 21.49
C PRO A 130 3.06 20.45 22.06
N GLY A 131 1.89 21.05 21.90
CA GLY A 131 1.59 22.38 22.47
C GLY A 131 2.10 23.57 21.66
N GLU A 132 2.63 23.36 20.47
CA GLU A 132 3.13 24.41 19.58
C GLU A 132 2.47 24.32 18.18
N GLU A 133 2.60 25.38 17.38
CA GLU A 133 2.14 25.36 15.99
C GLU A 133 3.05 24.46 15.14
N PRO A 134 2.51 23.74 14.13
CA PRO A 134 3.33 22.88 13.29
C PRO A 134 4.42 23.65 12.54
N LYS A 135 5.63 23.09 12.50
CA LYS A 135 6.71 23.61 11.67
C LYS A 135 6.58 23.07 10.25
N HIS A 136 6.62 23.96 9.27
CA HIS A 136 6.51 23.61 7.85
C HIS A 136 7.84 23.75 7.14
N PHE A 137 8.18 22.78 6.29
CA PHE A 137 9.38 22.84 5.47
C PHE A 137 9.24 22.04 4.18
N LYS A 138 10.15 22.30 3.24
CA LYS A 138 10.18 21.64 1.94
C LYS A 138 11.44 20.79 1.78
N GLY A 139 11.31 19.73 1.01
CA GLY A 139 12.46 18.92 0.62
C GLY A 139 12.22 18.22 -0.71
N VAL A 140 13.32 17.89 -1.38
CA VAL A 140 13.33 16.98 -2.52
C VAL A 140 13.89 15.67 -2.04
N GLY A 141 13.20 14.57 -2.28
CA GLY A 141 13.68 13.24 -1.91
C GLY A 141 13.82 12.31 -3.09
N HIS A 142 14.82 11.45 -2.99
CA HIS A 142 15.03 10.34 -3.90
C HIS A 142 15.04 9.05 -3.10
N GLU A 143 14.24 8.09 -3.55
CA GLU A 143 14.04 6.82 -2.86
C GLU A 143 14.25 5.68 -3.84
N THR A 144 15.04 4.68 -3.47
CA THR A 144 15.23 3.45 -4.24
C THR A 144 14.88 2.24 -3.39
N TYR A 145 13.79 1.58 -3.74
CA TYR A 145 13.33 0.35 -3.12
C TYR A 145 13.95 -0.82 -3.87
N ARG A 146 14.91 -1.50 -3.26
CA ARG A 146 15.63 -2.60 -3.93
C ARG A 146 14.74 -3.80 -4.16
N ASP A 147 13.92 -4.11 -3.17
CA ASP A 147 12.94 -5.19 -3.16
C ASP A 147 11.69 -4.71 -2.42
N LEU A 148 10.63 -4.53 -3.20
CA LEU A 148 9.30 -4.15 -2.73
C LEU A 148 8.30 -5.16 -3.27
N ASN A 149 7.52 -5.75 -2.36
CA ASN A 149 6.40 -6.61 -2.73
C ASN A 149 5.10 -5.92 -2.37
N ILE A 150 4.16 -5.87 -3.30
CA ILE A 150 2.80 -5.40 -3.05
C ILE A 150 1.84 -6.55 -3.32
N THR A 151 1.13 -6.99 -2.29
CA THR A 151 0.03 -7.94 -2.38
C THR A 151 -1.29 -7.18 -2.41
N THR A 152 -2.11 -7.47 -3.41
CA THR A 152 -3.40 -6.85 -3.63
C THR A 152 -4.51 -7.88 -3.46
N TYR A 153 -5.49 -7.53 -2.65
CA TYR A 153 -6.69 -8.30 -2.40
C TYR A 153 -7.86 -7.58 -3.05
N VAL A 154 -8.56 -8.25 -3.96
CA VAL A 154 -9.65 -7.65 -4.75
C VAL A 154 -10.89 -8.52 -4.66
N HIS A 155 -12.03 -7.91 -4.36
CA HIS A 155 -13.31 -8.57 -4.44
C HIS A 155 -13.87 -8.54 -5.86
N GLY A 156 -14.63 -9.58 -6.23
CA GLY A 156 -15.22 -9.72 -7.56
C GLY A 156 -14.31 -10.46 -8.53
N ILE A 157 -14.44 -11.78 -8.64
CA ILE A 157 -13.65 -12.58 -9.61
C ILE A 157 -14.07 -12.24 -11.04
N ASN A 158 -15.35 -11.92 -11.23
CA ASN A 158 -15.89 -11.38 -12.47
C ASN A 158 -16.16 -9.90 -12.25
N ASN A 159 -15.46 -9.04 -12.99
CA ASN A 159 -15.36 -7.59 -12.80
C ASN A 159 -14.73 -7.21 -11.44
N PRO A 160 -13.42 -7.43 -11.26
CA PRO A 160 -12.76 -7.11 -10.00
C PRO A 160 -12.81 -5.62 -9.68
N ALA A 161 -13.19 -5.31 -8.45
CA ALA A 161 -13.34 -3.97 -7.91
C ALA A 161 -11.96 -3.40 -7.50
N TRP A 162 -11.11 -3.10 -8.47
CA TRP A 162 -9.75 -2.62 -8.22
C TRP A 162 -9.67 -1.29 -7.48
N GLU A 163 -10.71 -0.46 -7.56
CA GLU A 163 -10.80 0.81 -6.84
C GLU A 163 -10.94 0.62 -5.32
N ASP A 164 -11.54 -0.50 -4.90
CA ASP A 164 -11.75 -0.87 -3.49
C ASP A 164 -10.71 -1.91 -3.01
N ALA A 165 -9.64 -2.10 -3.77
CA ALA A 165 -8.66 -3.12 -3.47
C ALA A 165 -7.85 -2.78 -2.21
N ILE A 166 -7.53 -3.81 -1.44
CA ILE A 166 -6.65 -3.68 -0.27
C ILE A 166 -5.24 -4.02 -0.71
N HIS A 167 -4.31 -3.09 -0.49
CA HIS A 167 -2.89 -3.26 -0.80
C HIS A 167 -2.09 -3.40 0.49
N ILE A 168 -1.30 -4.47 0.57
CA ILE A 168 -0.36 -4.73 1.65
C ILE A 168 1.04 -4.83 1.06
N HIS A 169 1.98 -4.06 1.60
CA HIS A 169 3.36 -4.05 1.17
C HIS A 169 4.30 -4.76 2.15
N SER A 170 5.39 -5.29 1.60
CA SER A 170 6.57 -5.65 2.38
C SER A 170 7.81 -5.15 1.65
N LEU A 171 8.74 -4.57 2.39
CA LEU A 171 10.02 -4.07 1.88
C LEU A 171 11.13 -4.47 2.85
N SER A 172 12.32 -4.71 2.32
CA SER A 172 13.48 -5.17 3.08
C SER A 172 14.59 -4.12 3.19
N GLU A 173 14.81 -3.37 2.11
CA GLU A 173 15.88 -2.37 2.02
C GLU A 173 15.44 -1.17 1.16
N ILE A 174 15.87 0.01 1.60
CA ILE A 174 15.67 1.27 0.89
C ILE A 174 16.92 2.14 0.97
N ASP A 175 17.32 2.68 -0.17
CA ASP A 175 18.25 3.79 -0.25
C ASP A 175 17.43 5.10 -0.30
N TYR A 176 17.60 5.96 0.70
CA TYR A 176 16.83 7.20 0.85
C TYR A 176 17.76 8.40 0.97
N THR A 177 17.52 9.42 0.15
CA THR A 177 18.14 10.74 0.30
C THR A 177 17.07 11.82 0.34
N ILE A 178 17.30 12.83 1.16
CA ILE A 178 16.49 14.05 1.23
C ILE A 178 17.41 15.26 1.19
N GLU A 179 17.14 16.15 0.27
CA GLU A 179 17.77 17.46 0.15
C GLU A 179 16.75 18.51 0.58
N ARG A 180 17.17 19.42 1.47
CA ARG A 180 16.27 20.46 2.00
C ARG A 180 16.19 21.63 1.03
N GLU A 181 14.99 22.15 0.83
CA GLU A 181 14.81 23.46 0.18
C GLU A 181 14.61 24.53 1.26
N CYS A 182 15.57 25.45 1.38
CA CYS A 182 15.41 26.73 2.08
C CYS A 182 14.93 26.66 3.55
N LEU A 183 15.72 26.04 4.42
CA LEU A 183 15.58 26.20 5.87
C LEU A 183 16.77 27.00 6.43
N ASP A 184 16.50 27.92 7.35
CA ASP A 184 17.54 28.49 8.20
C ASP A 184 18.19 27.34 8.99
N ASN A 185 19.46 27.05 8.72
CA ASN A 185 20.25 25.97 9.33
C ASN A 185 20.54 26.19 10.83
N ALA A 186 19.73 27.00 11.51
CA ALA A 186 19.85 27.36 12.92
C ALA A 186 18.71 26.80 13.80
N ASP A 187 17.73 26.09 13.22
CA ASP A 187 16.70 25.37 13.98
C ASP A 187 17.21 23.99 14.39
N GLY A 188 17.98 23.94 15.49
CA GLY A 188 18.59 22.71 16.00
C GLY A 188 17.60 21.61 16.38
N GLU A 189 16.31 21.96 16.54
CA GLU A 189 15.26 20.99 16.82
C GLU A 189 14.84 20.22 15.56
N LEU A 190 14.70 20.91 14.43
CA LEU A 190 14.40 20.26 13.15
C LEU A 190 15.55 19.36 12.67
N ASP A 191 16.79 19.74 12.98
CA ASP A 191 17.96 18.89 12.72
C ASP A 191 17.91 17.57 13.49
N GLN A 192 17.47 17.61 14.74
CA GLN A 192 17.28 16.40 15.55
C GLN A 192 16.18 15.51 14.94
N VAL A 193 15.03 16.08 14.59
CA VAL A 193 13.92 15.33 13.97
C VAL A 193 14.34 14.66 12.67
N LEU A 194 15.09 15.37 11.82
CA LEU A 194 15.58 14.81 10.56
C LEU A 194 16.66 13.73 10.78
N ALA A 195 17.46 13.84 11.84
CA ALA A 195 18.36 12.77 12.25
C ALA A 195 17.57 11.54 12.72
N GLU A 196 16.52 11.73 13.51
CA GLU A 196 15.63 10.66 13.99
C GLU A 196 14.92 9.96 12.82
N ILE A 197 14.32 10.72 11.89
CA ILE A 197 13.73 10.20 10.64
C ILE A 197 14.75 9.38 9.86
N LYS A 198 15.99 9.87 9.72
CA LYS A 198 17.04 9.16 8.99
C LYS A 198 17.41 7.84 9.66
N THR A 199 17.46 7.79 11.00
CA THR A 199 17.72 6.55 11.73
C THR A 199 16.53 5.59 11.75
N GLY A 200 15.31 6.11 11.71
CA GLY A 200 14.06 5.37 11.73
C GLY A 200 13.39 5.25 10.36
N ILE A 201 14.16 5.42 9.28
CA ILE A 201 13.63 5.60 7.92
C ILE A 201 12.78 4.40 7.47
N LEU A 202 13.13 3.18 7.89
CA LEU A 202 12.33 1.99 7.60
C LEU A 202 10.92 2.06 8.21
N THR A 203 10.79 2.58 9.44
CA THR A 203 9.48 2.76 10.10
C THR A 203 8.68 3.85 9.40
N VAL A 204 9.31 5.00 9.11
CA VAL A 204 8.66 6.09 8.34
C VAL A 204 8.12 5.55 7.03
N ILE A 205 8.93 4.80 6.30
CA ILE A 205 8.55 4.24 5.00
C ILE A 205 7.42 3.24 5.17
N GLN A 206 7.48 2.33 6.16
CA GLN A 206 6.40 1.38 6.40
C GLN A 206 5.05 2.08 6.64
N GLU A 207 5.04 3.20 7.36
CA GLU A 207 3.84 4.01 7.62
C GLU A 207 3.36 4.71 6.33
N VAL A 208 4.23 5.46 5.64
CA VAL A 208 3.82 6.26 4.47
C VAL A 208 3.54 5.43 3.22
N PHE A 209 4.09 4.21 3.12
CA PHE A 209 3.90 3.37 1.94
C PHE A 209 2.49 2.78 1.86
N LEU A 210 1.71 2.84 2.94
CA LEU A 210 0.27 2.55 2.91
C LEU A 210 -0.43 3.42 1.87
N SER A 211 -0.13 4.72 1.83
CA SER A 211 -0.70 5.68 0.86
C SER A 211 -0.11 5.54 -0.56
N ARG A 212 1.08 4.93 -0.70
CA ARG A 212 1.80 4.82 -1.99
C ARG A 212 1.51 3.53 -2.74
N SER A 213 1.18 2.47 -2.02
CA SER A 213 1.00 1.13 -2.59
C SER A 213 -0.11 1.08 -3.63
N GLY A 214 -1.24 1.74 -3.38
CA GLY A 214 -2.39 1.82 -4.29
C GLY A 214 -2.03 2.38 -5.67
N PRO A 215 -1.55 3.64 -5.78
CA PRO A 215 -1.20 4.25 -7.06
C PRO A 215 -0.17 3.45 -7.87
N ILE A 216 0.87 2.90 -7.21
CA ILE A 216 1.90 2.07 -7.88
C ILE A 216 1.26 0.82 -8.47
N GLN A 217 0.39 0.17 -7.71
CA GLN A 217 -0.17 -1.10 -8.13
C GLN A 217 -1.28 -0.91 -9.16
N GLU A 218 -2.13 0.10 -8.99
CA GLU A 218 -3.10 0.55 -9.98
C GLU A 218 -2.43 0.82 -11.33
N TYR A 219 -1.28 1.49 -11.34
CA TYR A 219 -0.51 1.72 -12.56
C TYR A 219 -0.10 0.40 -13.22
N ILE A 220 0.46 -0.57 -12.47
CA ILE A 220 0.84 -1.87 -13.04
C ILE A 220 -0.35 -2.64 -13.57
N ILE A 221 -1.49 -2.60 -12.89
CA ILE A 221 -2.73 -3.26 -13.31
C ILE A 221 -3.26 -2.63 -14.60
N LYS A 222 -3.45 -1.30 -14.60
CA LYS A 222 -3.94 -0.53 -15.76
C LYS A 222 -3.02 -0.67 -16.96
N ARG A 223 -1.71 -0.62 -16.72
CA ARG A 223 -0.69 -0.76 -17.75
C ARG A 223 -0.59 -2.19 -18.26
N ASN A 224 -0.44 -3.20 -17.41
CA ASN A 224 0.01 -4.52 -17.89
C ASN A 224 -1.09 -5.56 -18.02
N LEU A 225 -2.23 -5.37 -17.36
CA LEU A 225 -3.27 -6.39 -17.21
C LEU A 225 -4.57 -5.97 -17.92
N CYS A 226 -5.15 -4.86 -17.48
CA CYS A 226 -6.47 -4.42 -17.89
C CYS A 226 -6.61 -2.91 -17.72
N ASN A 227 -6.93 -2.19 -18.78
CA ASN A 227 -7.25 -0.77 -18.65
C ASN A 227 -8.72 -0.61 -18.26
N TYR A 228 -8.96 -0.32 -16.98
CA TYR A 228 -10.28 -0.03 -16.41
C TYR A 228 -10.64 1.43 -16.68
N HIS A 229 -11.88 1.68 -17.11
CA HIS A 229 -12.38 3.01 -17.46
C HIS A 229 -12.90 3.80 -16.28
#